data_AF-A0A4Q1CLS2-F1
#
_entry.id   AF-A0A4Q1CLS2-F1
#
_cell.length_a   1.000
_cell.length_b   1.000
_cell.length_c   1.000
_cell.angle_alpha   90.00
_cell.angle_beta   90.00
_cell.angle_gamma   90.00
#
_symmetry.space_group_name_H-M   'P 1'
#
loop_
_entity.id
_entity.type
_entity.pdbx_description
1 polymer ?
#
loop_
_entity_poly.entity_id
_entity_poly.type
_entity_poly.pdbx_seq_one_letter_code
_entity_poly.pdbx_strand_id
1 'polypeptide(L)'
;MSEIKNYKIDFVTRTKELLNDNFADFKSKDKEVTFLLNCLLGLIVNVSENEKKSKLTFNGKIDHAFISLLPDKVGFIIKKRHSEDLTDERVEKIETKIGHKSDLKSQDKFWFINKLRNGIAHQNIEGINEANKWVGVKLWNTYNEERDFEIIFTVDQLKSLALKIADDYLTKHKPTNEKKKTSR
;
A
#
# COMPACT_ATOMS: atom_id res chain seq x y z
N MET A 1 -13.09 -0.46 -28.80
CA MET A 1 -12.47 -0.01 -27.55
C MET A 1 -13.26 1.18 -27.03
N SER A 2 -13.79 1.11 -25.81
CA SER A 2 -14.49 2.25 -25.21
C SER A 2 -13.51 3.38 -24.89
N GLU A 3 -13.84 4.59 -25.37
CA GLU A 3 -13.10 5.82 -25.08
C GLU A 3 -12.96 6.00 -23.56
N ILE A 4 -11.74 6.21 -23.09
CA ILE A 4 -11.44 6.50 -21.68
C ILE A 4 -11.82 7.96 -21.42
N LYS A 5 -12.85 8.19 -20.60
CA LYS A 5 -13.35 9.53 -20.31
C LYS A 5 -12.69 10.14 -19.08
N ASN A 6 -12.41 9.30 -18.07
CA ASN A 6 -11.67 9.71 -16.88
C ASN A 6 -10.61 8.67 -16.59
N TYR A 7 -9.44 8.83 -17.20
CA TYR A 7 -8.35 7.84 -17.14
C TYR A 7 -8.08 7.32 -15.74
N LYS A 8 -8.04 8.18 -14.72
CA LYS A 8 -7.67 7.77 -13.36
C LYS A 8 -8.75 6.88 -12.71
N ILE A 9 -10.03 7.23 -12.90
CA ILE A 9 -11.16 6.45 -12.37
C ILE A 9 -11.35 5.18 -13.19
N ASP A 10 -11.29 5.29 -14.52
CA ASP A 10 -11.48 4.18 -15.45
C ASP A 10 -10.36 3.14 -15.27
N PHE A 11 -9.11 3.58 -15.06
CA PHE A 11 -7.97 2.71 -14.78
C PHE A 11 -8.17 1.92 -13.48
N VAL A 12 -8.58 2.57 -12.39
CA VAL A 12 -8.82 1.88 -11.10
C VAL A 12 -10.00 0.92 -11.21
N THR A 13 -11.09 1.34 -11.86
CA THR A 13 -12.27 0.50 -12.11
C THR A 13 -11.88 -0.76 -12.87
N ARG A 14 -11.22 -0.61 -14.02
CA ARG A 14 -10.78 -1.75 -14.85
C ARG A 14 -9.77 -2.64 -14.12
N THR A 15 -8.85 -2.06 -13.34
CA THR A 15 -7.88 -2.85 -12.58
C THR A 15 -8.56 -3.66 -11.48
N LYS A 16 -9.57 -3.10 -10.82
CA LYS A 16 -10.40 -3.81 -9.83
C LYS A 16 -11.19 -4.96 -10.48
N GLU A 17 -11.82 -4.70 -11.63
CA GLU A 17 -12.54 -5.71 -12.42
C GLU A 17 -11.59 -6.85 -12.83
N LEU A 18 -10.46 -6.52 -13.45
CA LEU A 18 -9.42 -7.49 -13.82
C LEU A 18 -8.99 -8.35 -12.63
N LEU A 19 -8.79 -7.76 -11.45
CA LEU A 19 -8.39 -8.48 -10.26
C LEU A 19 -9.51 -9.42 -9.72
N ASN A 20 -10.77 -9.04 -9.85
CA ASN A 20 -11.88 -9.90 -9.43
C ASN A 20 -12.12 -11.04 -10.41
N ASP A 21 -12.15 -10.71 -11.70
CA ASP A 21 -12.59 -11.63 -12.76
C ASP A 21 -11.51 -12.65 -13.11
N ASN A 22 -10.23 -12.25 -13.08
CA ASN A 22 -9.15 -13.07 -13.64
C ASN A 22 -8.28 -13.75 -12.56
N PHE A 23 -8.42 -13.40 -11.28
CA PHE A 23 -7.51 -13.90 -10.25
C PHE A 23 -7.52 -15.43 -10.12
N ALA A 24 -8.70 -16.06 -10.23
CA ALA A 24 -8.81 -17.52 -10.19
C ALA A 24 -8.08 -18.18 -11.37
N ASP A 25 -8.19 -17.60 -12.57
CA ASP A 25 -7.51 -18.07 -13.78
C ASP A 25 -5.99 -17.97 -13.64
N PHE A 26 -5.48 -16.84 -13.15
CA PHE A 26 -4.04 -16.69 -12.90
C PHE A 26 -3.55 -17.64 -11.80
N LYS A 27 -4.38 -17.90 -10.77
CA LYS A 27 -4.07 -18.84 -9.69
C LYS A 27 -3.97 -20.28 -10.18
N SER A 28 -4.85 -20.69 -11.09
CA SER A 28 -4.79 -22.01 -11.73
C SER A 28 -3.51 -22.22 -12.56
N LYS A 29 -2.85 -21.13 -12.95
CA LYS A 29 -1.64 -21.10 -13.78
C LYS A 29 -0.37 -20.75 -13.00
N ASP A 30 -0.46 -20.66 -11.66
CA ASP A 30 0.65 -20.28 -10.77
C ASP A 30 1.29 -18.94 -11.15
N LYS A 31 0.44 -17.96 -11.49
CA LYS A 31 0.82 -16.61 -11.96
C LYS A 31 0.11 -15.49 -11.19
N GLU A 32 -0.73 -15.84 -10.22
CA GLU A 32 -1.56 -14.90 -9.46
C GLU A 32 -0.75 -13.87 -8.71
N VAL A 33 0.42 -14.23 -8.18
CA VAL A 33 1.20 -13.29 -7.39
C VAL A 33 1.85 -12.23 -8.28
N THR A 34 2.42 -12.65 -9.41
CA THR A 34 2.97 -11.70 -10.40
C THR A 34 1.86 -10.78 -10.92
N PHE A 35 0.70 -11.34 -11.26
CA PHE A 35 -0.47 -10.56 -11.68
C PHE A 35 -0.90 -9.55 -10.60
N LEU A 36 -1.04 -10.01 -9.35
CA LEU A 36 -1.47 -9.20 -8.22
C LEU A 36 -0.48 -8.07 -7.90
N LEU A 37 0.83 -8.32 -7.93
CA LEU A 37 1.85 -7.29 -7.71
C LEU A 37 1.78 -6.19 -8.78
N ASN A 38 1.54 -6.56 -10.04
CA ASN A 38 1.36 -5.59 -11.12
C ASN A 38 0.08 -4.75 -10.95
N CYS A 39 -1.04 -5.40 -10.61
CA CYS A 39 -2.28 -4.68 -10.30
C CYS A 39 -2.09 -3.73 -9.10
N LEU A 40 -1.48 -4.22 -8.02
CA LEU A 40 -1.24 -3.44 -6.82
C LEU A 40 -0.34 -2.24 -7.10
N LEU A 41 0.75 -2.42 -7.85
CA LEU A 41 1.63 -1.31 -8.25
C LEU A 41 0.85 -0.25 -9.03
N GLY A 42 0.07 -0.66 -10.03
CA GLY A 42 -0.75 0.26 -10.83
C GLY A 42 -1.72 1.06 -9.98
N LEU A 43 -2.44 0.39 -9.08
CA LEU A 43 -3.37 1.01 -8.14
C LEU A 43 -2.65 2.00 -7.21
N ILE A 44 -1.57 1.56 -6.58
CA ILE A 44 -0.79 2.37 -5.64
C ILE A 44 -0.21 3.60 -6.33
N VAL A 45 0.42 3.46 -7.50
CA VAL A 45 1.01 4.58 -8.25
C VAL A 45 -0.08 5.59 -8.62
N ASN A 46 -1.23 5.11 -9.07
CA ASN A 46 -2.34 5.99 -9.41
C ASN A 46 -2.79 6.83 -8.21
N VAL A 47 -2.74 6.30 -6.98
CA VAL A 47 -3.08 7.07 -5.78
C VAL A 47 -1.89 7.93 -5.31
N SER A 48 -0.69 7.37 -5.20
CA SER A 48 0.47 8.03 -4.59
C SER A 48 0.97 9.22 -5.40
N GLU A 49 0.98 9.11 -6.73
CA GLU A 49 1.50 10.16 -7.60
C GLU A 49 0.45 11.22 -7.90
N ASN A 50 -0.79 10.82 -8.18
CA ASN A 50 -1.82 11.78 -8.57
C ASN A 50 -2.42 12.55 -7.40
N GLU A 51 -2.31 12.04 -6.18
CA GLU A 51 -2.86 12.69 -4.99
C GLU A 51 -1.79 13.17 -4.00
N LYS A 52 -0.53 13.26 -4.42
CA LYS A 52 0.58 13.63 -3.52
C LYS A 52 0.32 14.93 -2.73
N LYS A 53 -0.38 15.90 -3.34
CA LYS A 53 -0.73 17.19 -2.73
C LYS A 53 -2.02 17.14 -1.89
N SER A 54 -3.06 16.45 -2.35
CA SER A 54 -4.37 16.44 -1.69
C SER A 54 -4.53 15.32 -0.66
N LYS A 55 -3.80 14.22 -0.83
CA LYS A 55 -3.92 12.95 -0.09
C LYS A 55 -5.37 12.50 0.06
N LEU A 56 -6.23 12.77 -0.93
CA LEU A 56 -7.68 12.69 -0.79
C LEU A 56 -8.15 11.29 -0.36
N THR A 57 -7.60 10.26 -0.99
CA THR A 57 -7.95 8.85 -0.77
C THR A 57 -7.36 8.32 0.53
N PHE A 58 -6.07 8.60 0.77
CA PHE A 58 -5.34 8.11 1.95
C PHE A 58 -4.96 9.23 2.92
N ASN A 59 -5.94 10.05 3.27
CA ASN A 59 -5.77 11.09 4.28
C ASN A 59 -5.80 10.48 5.69
N GLY A 60 -5.05 11.10 6.60
CA GLY A 60 -5.06 10.80 8.02
C GLY A 60 -4.24 9.56 8.41
N LYS A 61 -4.39 9.22 9.70
CA LYS A 61 -3.73 8.08 10.32
C LYS A 61 -4.35 6.76 9.89
N ILE A 62 -3.55 5.70 9.98
CA ILE A 62 -4.03 4.33 9.81
C ILE A 62 -5.06 4.02 10.90
N ASP A 63 -6.27 3.69 10.50
CA ASP A 63 -7.39 3.36 11.40
C ASP A 63 -7.51 1.85 11.64
N HIS A 64 -8.40 1.48 12.55
CA HIS A 64 -8.65 0.07 12.90
C HIS A 64 -9.09 -0.78 11.71
N ALA A 65 -9.92 -0.24 10.82
CA ALA A 65 -10.42 -0.93 9.65
C ALA A 65 -9.30 -1.19 8.62
N PHE A 66 -8.32 -0.31 8.52
CA PHE A 66 -7.15 -0.53 7.68
C PHE A 66 -6.20 -1.54 8.32
N ILE A 67 -5.95 -1.47 9.64
CA ILE A 67 -5.05 -2.41 10.35
C ILE A 67 -5.53 -3.84 10.30
N SER A 68 -6.85 -4.08 10.36
CA SER A 68 -7.40 -5.44 10.30
C SER A 68 -7.12 -6.14 8.97
N LEU A 69 -6.82 -5.38 7.91
CA LEU A 69 -6.43 -5.91 6.59
C LEU A 69 -4.94 -6.24 6.49
N LEU A 70 -4.13 -5.77 7.43
CA LEU A 70 -2.68 -5.93 7.39
C LEU A 70 -2.23 -7.23 8.08
N PRO A 71 -1.15 -7.87 7.60
CA PRO A 71 -0.55 -9.02 8.26
C PRO A 71 0.07 -8.64 9.60
N ASP A 72 0.19 -9.61 10.51
CA ASP A 72 0.87 -9.43 11.80
C ASP A 72 2.38 -9.24 11.67
N LYS A 73 2.95 -9.83 10.62
CA LYS A 73 4.38 -9.73 10.29
C LYS A 73 4.66 -8.42 9.56
N VAL A 74 4.81 -7.34 10.33
CA VAL A 74 5.22 -6.01 9.86
C VAL A 74 6.22 -5.39 10.84
N GLY A 75 7.26 -4.77 10.29
CA GLY A 75 8.30 -4.05 11.03
C GLY A 75 8.66 -2.74 10.32
N PHE A 76 8.91 -1.67 11.06
CA PHE A 76 9.35 -0.40 10.49
C PHE A 76 10.16 0.44 11.48
N ILE A 77 11.02 1.31 10.97
CA ILE A 77 11.79 2.23 11.82
C ILE A 77 10.89 3.39 12.25
N ILE A 78 10.73 3.57 13.56
CA ILE A 78 10.08 4.75 14.14
C ILE A 78 11.14 5.85 14.26
N LYS A 79 11.12 6.81 13.33
CA LYS A 79 11.99 8.00 13.40
C LYS A 79 11.55 8.87 14.58
N LYS A 80 12.33 8.87 15.67
CA LYS A 80 12.22 9.90 16.71
C LYS A 80 13.08 11.10 16.30
N ARG A 81 12.65 12.31 16.67
CA ARG A 81 13.59 13.44 16.74
C ARG A 81 14.55 13.13 17.87
N HIS A 82 15.84 13.00 17.55
CA HIS A 82 16.87 12.89 18.56
C HIS A 82 16.98 14.26 19.23
N SER A 83 16.78 14.28 20.54
CA SER A 83 16.91 15.49 21.37
C SER A 83 18.33 15.72 21.85
N GLU A 84 19.23 14.78 21.55
CA GLU A 84 20.64 14.84 21.91
C GLU A 84 21.39 15.82 21.00
N ASP A 85 22.32 16.57 21.59
CA ASP A 85 23.20 17.47 20.86
C ASP A 85 24.26 16.65 20.13
N LEU A 86 24.20 16.66 18.79
CA LEU A 86 25.13 15.90 17.94
C LEU A 86 26.56 16.44 17.96
N THR A 87 26.81 17.57 18.63
CA THR A 87 28.15 18.12 18.86
C THR A 87 28.76 17.65 20.19
N ASP A 88 27.99 16.98 21.04
CA ASP A 88 28.53 16.35 22.25
C ASP A 88 29.26 15.06 21.86
N GLU A 89 30.59 15.06 22.02
CA GLU A 89 31.46 13.92 21.69
C GLU A 89 31.08 12.63 22.45
N ARG A 90 30.27 12.72 23.52
CA ARG A 90 29.75 11.57 24.27
C ARG A 90 28.59 10.87 23.56
N VAL A 91 27.97 11.51 22.57
CA VAL A 91 26.87 10.93 21.78
C VAL A 91 27.47 10.07 20.67
N GLU A 92 27.86 8.85 21.03
CA GLU A 92 28.48 7.89 20.09
C GLU A 92 27.46 7.05 19.32
N LYS A 93 26.22 6.93 19.83
CA LYS A 93 25.19 6.04 19.27
C LYS A 93 23.80 6.67 19.35
N ILE A 94 23.06 6.49 18.27
CA ILE A 94 21.66 6.88 18.18
C ILE A 94 20.79 5.62 18.12
N GLU A 95 20.05 5.33 19.19
CA GLU A 95 19.13 4.19 19.20
C GLU A 95 17.87 4.48 18.37
N THR A 96 17.52 3.54 17.48
CA THR A 96 16.28 3.58 16.71
C THR A 96 15.28 2.55 17.25
N LYS A 97 14.01 2.94 17.34
CA LYS A 97 12.94 2.03 17.78
C LYS A 97 12.33 1.33 16.57
N ILE A 98 12.19 0.01 16.65
CA ILE A 98 11.40 -0.77 15.70
C ILE A 98 9.93 -0.78 16.14
N GLY A 99 9.05 -0.40 15.21
CA GLY A 99 7.60 -0.45 15.36
C GLY A 99 7.01 -1.69 14.70
N HIS A 100 5.88 -2.16 15.23
CA HIS A 100 5.14 -3.32 14.75
C HIS A 100 3.68 -2.97 14.44
N LYS A 101 2.85 -3.96 14.14
CA LYS A 101 1.44 -3.77 13.70
C LYS A 101 0.64 -2.84 14.62
N SER A 102 0.80 -2.97 15.94
CA SER A 102 0.14 -2.10 16.93
C SER A 102 0.55 -0.63 16.80
N ASP A 103 1.81 -0.37 16.43
CA ASP A 103 2.36 0.98 16.30
C ASP A 103 1.95 1.66 15.00
N LEU A 104 1.42 0.93 14.01
CA LEU A 104 0.99 1.49 12.71
C LEU A 104 -0.07 2.58 12.85
N LYS A 105 -0.89 2.57 13.93
CA LYS A 105 -1.86 3.64 14.22
C LYS A 105 -1.24 5.03 14.30
N SER A 106 0.04 5.11 14.66
CA SER A 106 0.79 6.38 14.71
C SER A 106 1.20 6.89 13.33
N GLN A 107 1.14 6.04 12.30
CA GLN A 107 1.58 6.33 10.94
C GLN A 107 0.43 6.81 10.05
N ASP A 108 0.78 7.56 9.01
CA ASP A 108 -0.18 8.02 8.01
C ASP A 108 -0.47 6.92 6.99
N LYS A 109 -1.72 6.81 6.52
CA LYS A 109 -2.07 5.86 5.46
C LYS A 109 -1.22 6.10 4.21
N PHE A 110 -1.05 7.37 3.82
CA PHE A 110 -0.22 7.74 2.67
C PHE A 110 1.26 7.34 2.84
N TRP A 111 1.80 7.40 4.06
CA TRP A 111 3.17 6.93 4.33
C TRP A 111 3.28 5.43 4.05
N PHE A 112 2.33 4.64 4.55
CA PHE A 112 2.33 3.19 4.37
C PHE A 112 2.22 2.79 2.89
N ILE A 113 1.31 3.44 2.16
CA ILE A 113 1.15 3.24 0.71
C ILE A 113 2.44 3.57 -0.06
N ASN A 114 3.15 4.63 0.32
CA ASN A 114 4.45 4.94 -0.30
C ASN A 114 5.53 3.91 0.03
N LYS A 115 5.55 3.36 1.26
CA LYS A 115 6.49 2.29 1.61
C LYS A 115 6.29 1.06 0.73
N LEU A 116 5.03 0.65 0.53
CA LEU A 116 4.69 -0.44 -0.38
C LEU A 116 5.06 -0.11 -1.82
N ARG A 117 4.72 1.10 -2.29
CA ARG A 117 5.04 1.55 -3.65
C ARG A 117 6.52 1.43 -3.96
N ASN A 118 7.36 1.99 -3.09
CA ASN A 118 8.79 2.00 -3.25
C ASN A 118 9.37 0.59 -3.21
N GLY A 119 8.88 -0.26 -2.29
CA GLY A 119 9.31 -1.65 -2.23
C GLY A 119 9.05 -2.41 -3.53
N ILE A 120 7.84 -2.31 -4.07
CA ILE A 120 7.50 -2.97 -5.34
C ILE A 120 8.27 -2.36 -6.51
N ALA A 121 8.36 -1.03 -6.59
CA ALA A 121 9.04 -0.33 -7.68
C ALA A 121 10.55 -0.60 -7.74
N HIS A 122 11.20 -0.83 -6.59
CA HIS A 122 12.62 -1.16 -6.50
C HIS A 122 12.90 -2.67 -6.53
N GLN A 123 11.90 -3.50 -6.84
CA GLN A 123 12.01 -4.96 -6.83
C GLN A 123 12.45 -5.55 -5.48
N ASN A 124 12.13 -4.87 -4.38
CA ASN A 124 12.32 -5.36 -3.02
C ASN A 124 11.19 -6.32 -2.65
N ILE A 125 11.18 -7.46 -3.34
CA ILE A 125 10.13 -8.47 -3.32
C ILE A 125 10.79 -9.84 -3.20
N GLU A 126 10.31 -10.66 -2.25
CA GLU A 126 10.73 -12.04 -2.09
C GLU A 126 9.50 -12.93 -1.92
N GLY A 127 9.41 -13.99 -2.73
CA GLY A 127 8.31 -14.96 -2.64
C GLY A 127 8.47 -15.86 -1.42
N ILE A 128 7.39 -16.03 -0.65
CA ILE A 128 7.32 -17.03 0.42
C ILE A 128 6.72 -18.30 -0.19
N ASN A 129 7.46 -19.40 -0.15
CA ASN A 129 7.11 -20.63 -0.85
C ASN A 129 6.76 -21.77 0.11
N GLU A 130 5.69 -22.50 -0.21
CA GLU A 130 5.38 -23.82 0.37
C GLU A 130 5.10 -24.79 -0.77
N ALA A 131 5.70 -25.98 -0.73
CA ALA A 131 5.56 -27.00 -1.78
C ALA A 131 5.76 -26.46 -3.22
N ASN A 132 6.79 -25.62 -3.40
CA ASN A 132 7.13 -24.94 -4.66
C ASN A 132 6.06 -23.99 -5.22
N LYS A 133 5.13 -23.51 -4.38
CA LYS A 133 4.13 -22.50 -4.73
C LYS A 133 4.25 -21.28 -3.84
N TRP A 134 4.00 -20.10 -4.40
CA TRP A 134 3.99 -18.87 -3.62
C TRP A 134 2.74 -18.83 -2.75
N VAL A 135 2.92 -18.89 -1.42
CA VAL A 135 1.85 -18.72 -0.44
C VAL A 135 1.80 -17.30 0.12
N GLY A 136 2.85 -16.52 -0.12
CA GLY A 136 2.95 -15.14 0.32
C GLY A 136 4.07 -14.38 -0.34
N VAL A 137 4.19 -13.12 0.05
CA VAL A 137 5.21 -12.20 -0.45
C VAL A 137 5.74 -11.38 0.70
N LYS A 138 7.06 -11.32 0.79
CA LYS A 138 7.78 -10.35 1.60
C LYS A 138 8.08 -9.12 0.75
N LEU A 139 7.72 -7.95 1.26
CA LEU A 139 8.00 -6.65 0.66
C LEU A 139 8.79 -5.82 1.66
N TRP A 140 9.78 -5.06 1.19
CA TRP A 140 10.50 -4.12 2.04
C TRP A 140 10.79 -2.80 1.32
N ASN A 141 10.95 -1.73 2.09
CA ASN A 141 11.46 -0.47 1.60
C ASN A 141 12.86 -0.23 2.18
N THR A 142 13.71 0.41 1.37
CA THR A 142 14.99 0.93 1.82
C THR A 142 14.97 2.45 1.88
N TYR A 143 15.70 3.02 2.84
CA TYR A 143 15.97 4.45 2.96
C TYR A 143 17.46 4.60 3.32
N ASN A 144 18.23 5.31 2.50
CA ASN A 144 19.69 5.38 2.61
C ASN A 144 20.33 3.99 2.72
N GLU A 145 19.93 3.07 1.83
CA GLU A 145 20.42 1.67 1.76
C GLU A 145 20.01 0.76 2.93
N GLU A 146 19.43 1.31 4.00
CA GLU A 146 18.93 0.53 5.14
C GLU A 146 17.46 0.16 4.99
N ARG A 147 17.07 -1.03 5.44
CA ARG A 147 15.65 -1.45 5.48
C ARG A 147 14.93 -0.67 6.57
N ASP A 148 13.98 0.17 6.18
CA ASP A 148 13.22 0.99 7.13
C ASP A 148 11.73 0.60 7.23
N PHE A 149 11.31 -0.37 6.42
CA PHE A 149 10.00 -0.99 6.46
C PHE A 149 10.07 -2.39 5.85
N GLU A 150 9.40 -3.36 6.45
CA GLU A 150 9.31 -4.74 6.00
C GLU A 150 7.95 -5.32 6.38
N ILE A 151 7.33 -6.09 5.48
CA ILE A 151 6.02 -6.68 5.68
C ILE A 151 5.87 -8.00 4.92
N ILE A 152 5.18 -8.97 5.49
CA ILE A 152 4.93 -10.27 4.87
C ILE A 152 3.43 -10.51 4.74
N PHE A 153 2.95 -10.53 3.50
CA PHE A 153 1.57 -10.83 3.17
C PHE A 153 1.40 -12.29 2.77
N THR A 154 0.29 -12.91 3.13
CA THR A 154 -0.27 -14.02 2.33
C THR A 154 -0.83 -13.48 1.02
N VAL A 155 -0.99 -14.34 0.01
CA VAL A 155 -1.58 -13.92 -1.28
C VAL A 155 -2.98 -13.31 -1.08
N ASP A 156 -3.81 -13.89 -0.21
CA ASP A 156 -5.17 -13.42 0.04
C ASP A 156 -5.21 -12.06 0.77
N GLN A 157 -4.28 -11.82 1.71
CA GLN A 157 -4.15 -10.51 2.36
C GLN A 157 -3.70 -9.45 1.36
N LEU A 158 -2.75 -9.78 0.48
CA LEU A 158 -2.28 -8.86 -0.55
C LEU A 158 -3.41 -8.50 -1.54
N LYS A 159 -4.23 -9.49 -1.93
CA LYS A 159 -5.41 -9.28 -2.78
C LYS A 159 -6.43 -8.38 -2.09
N SER A 160 -6.73 -8.65 -0.81
CA SER A 160 -7.68 -7.87 -0.02
C SER A 160 -7.23 -6.41 0.11
N LEU A 161 -5.93 -6.17 0.32
CA LEU A 161 -5.37 -4.83 0.34
C LEU A 161 -5.50 -4.13 -1.02
N ALA A 162 -5.21 -4.82 -2.13
CA ALA A 162 -5.34 -4.25 -3.48
C ALA A 162 -6.79 -3.83 -3.77
N LEU A 163 -7.76 -4.70 -3.46
CA LEU A 163 -9.19 -4.39 -3.64
C LEU A 163 -9.62 -3.23 -2.74
N LYS A 164 -9.17 -3.19 -1.48
CA LYS A 164 -9.46 -2.08 -0.56
C LYS A 164 -8.94 -0.75 -1.10
N ILE A 165 -7.73 -0.72 -1.65
CA ILE A 165 -7.15 0.50 -2.24
C ILE A 165 -8.02 1.00 -3.40
N ALA A 166 -8.45 0.09 -4.29
CA ALA A 166 -9.33 0.44 -5.38
C ALA A 166 -10.68 0.97 -4.89
N ASP A 167 -11.29 0.32 -3.89
CA ASP A 167 -12.57 0.72 -3.32
C ASP A 167 -12.53 2.08 -2.64
N ASP A 168 -11.49 2.35 -1.85
CA ASP A 168 -11.30 3.63 -1.17
C ASP A 168 -11.14 4.75 -2.20
N TYR A 169 -10.36 4.51 -3.25
CA TYR A 169 -10.19 5.48 -4.34
C TYR A 169 -11.52 5.77 -5.04
N LEU A 170 -12.21 4.74 -5.53
CA LEU A 170 -13.46 4.93 -6.26
C LEU A 170 -14.54 5.58 -5.39
N THR A 171 -14.59 5.27 -4.09
CA THR A 171 -15.54 5.89 -3.16
C THR A 171 -15.30 7.39 -3.00
N LYS A 172 -14.04 7.82 -2.94
CA LYS A 172 -13.67 9.24 -2.80
C LYS A 172 -13.82 10.05 -4.08
N HIS A 173 -13.77 9.39 -5.24
CA HIS A 173 -13.83 10.01 -6.56
C HIS A 173 -15.14 9.80 -7.33
N LYS A 174 -16.14 9.17 -6.71
CA LYS A 174 -17.49 9.09 -7.29
C LYS A 174 -18.07 10.51 -7.45
N PRO A 175 -18.60 10.88 -8.64
CA PRO A 175 -19.28 12.15 -8.81
C PRO A 175 -20.50 12.20 -7.90
N THR A 176 -20.55 13.19 -7.00
CA THR A 176 -21.74 13.51 -6.19
C THR A 176 -22.88 13.95 -7.12
N ASN A 177 -23.68 13.00 -7.61
CA ASN A 177 -24.85 13.29 -8.44
C ASN A 177 -26.09 13.73 -7.63
N GLU A 178 -25.97 14.05 -6.34
CA GLU A 178 -27.14 14.34 -5.47
C GLU A 178 -27.10 15.68 -4.70
N LYS A 179 -26.26 16.64 -5.10
CA LYS A 179 -26.30 18.00 -4.52
C LYS A 179 -26.61 19.06 -5.57
N LYS A 180 -27.80 18.99 -6.20
CA LYS A 180 -28.46 20.11 -6.92
C LYS A 180 -29.85 19.70 -7.46
N LYS A 181 -30.78 19.32 -6.58
CA LYS A 181 -32.22 19.31 -6.87
C LYS A 181 -33.05 19.71 -5.65
N THR A 182 -32.71 20.83 -5.01
CA THR A 182 -33.63 21.55 -4.11
C THR A 182 -33.20 23.01 -4.02
N SER A 183 -33.66 23.78 -5.02
CA SER A 183 -33.91 25.21 -4.90
C SER A 183 -34.90 25.56 -6.02
N ARG A 184 -36.18 25.33 -5.74
CA ARG A 184 -37.29 26.04 -6.36
C ARG A 184 -38.00 26.78 -5.23
#